data_AF-A0A2E3MWP1-F1
#
_entry.id   AF-A0A2E3MWP1-F1
#
_cell.length_a   1.000
_cell.length_b   1.000
_cell.length_c   1.000
_cell.angle_alpha   90.00
_cell.angle_beta   90.00
_cell.angle_gamma   90.00
#
_symmetry.space_group_name_H-M   'P 1'
#
loop_
_entity.id
_entity.type
_entity.pdbx_description
1 polymer ?
#
loop_
_entity_poly.entity_id
_entity_poly.type
_entity_poly.pdbx_seq_one_letter_code
_entity_poly.pdbx_strand_id
1 'polypeptide(L)' 'MVATELKRWRELMGGTQRDAASSLEVSEETYRNMENGTNPISRRTELACLALYIGPDKLQAPWLHQSSS' A
#
# COMPACT_ATOMS: atom_id res chain seq x y z
N MET A 1 0.50 10.78 1.31
CA MET A 1 0.13 10.00 2.51
C MET A 1 1.00 10.39 3.71
N VAL A 2 0.40 10.56 4.90
CA VAL A 2 1.10 10.80 6.18
C VAL A 2 0.95 9.62 7.15
N ALA A 3 1.73 9.61 8.24
CA ALA A 3 1.78 8.51 9.21
C ALA A 3 0.39 8.04 9.71
N THR A 4 -0.48 9.00 10.07
CA THR A 4 -1.86 8.71 10.52
C THR A 4 -2.70 8.03 9.45
N GLU A 5 -2.49 8.37 8.17
CA GLU A 5 -3.21 7.76 7.05
C GLU A 5 -2.71 6.34 6.79
N LEU A 6 -1.40 6.10 6.92
CA LEU A 6 -0.82 4.76 6.79
C LEU A 6 -1.33 3.81 7.89
N LYS A 7 -1.42 4.31 9.13
CA LYS A 7 -2.00 3.55 10.25
C LYS A 7 -3.45 3.15 9.97
N ARG A 8 -4.27 4.12 9.52
CA ARG A 8 -5.67 3.86 9.15
C ARG A 8 -5.77 2.85 8.02
N TRP A 9 -4.92 2.96 6.99
CA TRP A 9 -4.88 1.98 5.91
C TRP A 9 -4.64 0.56 6.44
N ARG A 10 -3.66 0.36 7.35
CA ARG A 10 -3.42 -0.95 7.96
C ARG A 10 -4.60 -1.46 8.78
N GLU A 11 -5.21 -0.58 9.57
CA GLU A 11 -6.40 -0.92 10.36
C GLU A 11 -7.57 -1.34 9.46
N LEU A 12 -7.77 -0.67 8.32
CA LEU A 12 -8.78 -1.04 7.32
C LEU A 12 -8.48 -2.39 6.65
N MET A 13 -7.20 -2.69 6.40
CA MET A 13 -6.77 -3.99 5.89
C MET A 13 -6.85 -5.11 6.94
N GLY A 14 -7.17 -4.78 8.21
CA GLY A 14 -7.31 -5.75 9.30
C GLY A 14 -5.99 -6.42 9.73
N GLY A 15 -4.84 -5.83 9.39
CA GLY A 15 -3.52 -6.44 9.57
C GLY A 15 -2.69 -5.88 10.73
N THR A 16 -1.71 -6.67 11.16
CA THR A 16 -0.63 -6.21 12.04
C THR A 16 0.40 -5.38 11.27
N GLN A 17 1.32 -4.70 11.96
CA GLN A 17 2.44 -3.99 11.31
C GLN A 17 3.30 -4.93 10.46
N ARG A 18 3.42 -6.19 10.86
CA ARG A 18 4.14 -7.22 10.12
C ARG A 18 3.45 -7.57 8.81
N ASP A 19 2.12 -7.75 8.83
CA ASP A 19 1.35 -8.09 7.63
C ASP A 19 1.37 -6.93 6.63
N ALA A 20 1.24 -5.71 7.13
CA ALA A 20 1.36 -4.49 6.35
C ALA A 20 2.77 -4.33 5.72
N ALA A 21 3.82 -4.56 6.50
CA ALA A 21 5.21 -4.53 6.01
C ALA A 21 5.46 -5.59 4.93
N SER A 22 4.94 -6.81 5.14
CA SER A 22 5.01 -7.89 4.16
C SER A 22 4.28 -7.53 2.87
N SER A 23 3.10 -6.89 2.95
CA SER A 23 2.32 -6.49 1.77
C SER A 23 2.99 -5.38 0.96
N LEU A 24 3.78 -4.53 1.61
CA LEU A 24 4.50 -3.42 0.98
C LEU A 24 5.95 -3.76 0.63
N GLU A 25 6.37 -5.01 0.89
CA GLU A 25 7.72 -5.51 0.68
C GLU A 25 8.79 -4.61 1.35
N VAL A 26 8.57 -4.27 2.62
CA VAL A 26 9.53 -3.54 3.47
C VAL A 26 9.76 -4.28 4.78
N SER A 27 10.82 -3.94 5.51
CA SER A 27 11.01 -4.49 6.86
C SER A 27 9.94 -3.98 7.83
N GLU A 28 9.59 -4.79 8.84
CA GLU A 28 8.66 -4.40 9.91
C GLU A 28 9.14 -3.12 10.64
N GLU A 29 10.45 -2.97 10.81
CA GLU A 29 11.06 -1.75 11.36
C GLU A 29 10.81 -0.54 10.46
N THR A 30 11.03 -0.66 9.16
CA THR A 30 10.78 0.42 8.19
C THR A 30 9.32 0.84 8.24
N TYR A 31 8.41 -0.13 8.26
CA TYR A 31 6.98 0.14 8.38
C TYR A 31 6.62 0.86 9.68
N ARG A 32 7.10 0.36 10.82
CA ARG A 32 6.90 0.99 12.14
C ARG A 32 7.44 2.43 12.18
N ASN A 33 8.60 2.69 11.60
CA ASN A 33 9.16 4.05 11.52
C ASN A 33 8.31 4.98 10.65
N MET A 34 7.71 4.47 9.56
CA MET A 34 6.74 5.24 8.77
C MET A 34 5.45 5.52 9.55
N GLU A 35 4.89 4.53 10.25
CA GLU A 35 3.67 4.69 11.05
C GLU A 35 3.87 5.62 12.25
N ASN A 36 5.08 5.67 12.82
CA ASN A 36 5.44 6.59 13.89
C ASN A 36 5.83 7.99 13.38
N GLY A 37 5.95 8.19 12.06
CA GLY A 37 6.35 9.46 11.45
C GLY A 37 7.85 9.76 11.54
N THR A 38 8.67 8.81 11.97
CA THR A 38 10.14 8.93 12.00
C THR A 38 10.73 8.87 10.59
N ASN A 39 10.15 8.04 9.72
CA ASN A 39 10.52 7.96 8.31
C ASN A 39 9.39 8.52 7.42
N PRO A 40 9.73 9.33 6.40
CA PRO A 40 8.73 9.80 5.45
C PRO A 40 8.19 8.65 4.60
N ILE A 41 6.91 8.72 4.26
CA ILE A 41 6.27 7.75 3.37
C ILE A 41 6.58 8.15 1.92
N SER A 42 7.25 7.25 1.20
CA SER A 42 7.58 7.48 -0.21
C SER A 42 6.33 7.45 -1.10
N ARG A 43 6.37 8.12 -2.25
CA ARG A 43 5.31 8.05 -3.25
C ARG A 43 5.05 6.61 -3.73
N ARG A 44 6.10 5.77 -3.81
CA ARG A 44 5.98 4.34 -4.14
C ARG A 44 5.11 3.62 -3.13
N THR A 45 5.37 3.83 -1.84
CA THR A 45 4.62 3.22 -0.73
C THR A 45 3.16 3.68 -0.75
N GLU A 46 2.92 4.97 -0.98
CA GLU A 46 1.57 5.51 -1.09
C GLU A 46 0.78 4.86 -2.23
N LEU A 47 1.39 4.73 -3.42
CA LEU A 47 0.76 4.06 -4.56
C LEU A 47 0.49 2.58 -4.29
N ALA A 48 1.40 1.87 -3.61
CA ALA A 48 1.22 0.48 -3.23
C ALA A 48 0.04 0.30 -2.26
N CYS A 49 -0.09 1.17 -1.25
CA CYS A 49 -1.23 1.14 -0.33
C CYS A 49 -2.56 1.33 -1.08
N LEU A 50 -2.61 2.28 -2.03
CA LEU A 50 -3.79 2.53 -2.85
C LEU A 50 -4.14 1.32 -3.74
N ALA A 51 -3.15 0.74 -4.41
CA ALA A 51 -3.33 -0.43 -5.26
C ALA A 51 -3.89 -1.64 -4.46
N LEU A 52 -3.34 -1.89 -3.27
CA LEU A 52 -3.78 -2.97 -2.38
C LEU A 52 -5.20 -2.75 -1.85
N TYR A 53 -5.57 -1.50 -1.55
CA TYR A 53 -6.92 -1.17 -1.08
C TYR A 53 -7.98 -1.34 -2.17
N ILE A 54 -7.63 -0.98 -3.40
CA ILE A 54 -8.52 -1.04 -4.57
C ILE A 54 -8.71 -2.49 -5.06
N GLY A 55 -7.71 -3.35 -4.85
CA GLY A 55 -7.72 -4.76 -5.28
C GLY A 55 -7.41 -4.94 -6.77
N PRO A 56 -6.94 -6.13 -7.18
CA PRO A 56 -6.48 -6.40 -8.55
C PRO A 56 -7.60 -6.26 -9.60
N ASP A 57 -8.85 -6.55 -9.23
CA ASP A 57 -10.00 -6.50 -10.14
C ASP A 57 -10.33 -5.09 -10.65
N LYS A 58 -9.87 -4.06 -9.92
CA LYS A 58 -10.12 -2.65 -10.22
C LYS A 58 -8.91 -1.96 -10.87
N LEU A 59 -7.77 -2.66 -10.95
CA LEU A 59 -6.57 -2.22 -11.67
C LEU A 59 -6.56 -2.66 -13.14
N GLN A 60 -7.71 -3.15 -13.66
CA GLN A 60 -7.85 -3.49 -15.08
C GLN A 60 -7.42 -2.29 -15.93
N ALA A 61 -6.24 -2.43 -16.52
CA ALA A 61 -5.71 -1.53 -17.52
C ALA A 61 -6.60 -1.65 -18.76
N PRO A 62 -7.45 -0.64 -19.08
CA PRO A 62 -8.36 -0.72 -20.23
C PRO A 62 -7.64 -0.87 -21.58
N TRP A 63 -6.31 -0.70 -21.61
CA TRP A 63 -5.46 -0.88 -22.79
C TRP A 63 -5.02 -2.33 -23.06
N LEU A 64 -5.31 -3.30 -22.17
CA LEU A 64 -4.98 -4.72 -22.40
C LEU A 64 -6.03 -5.49 -23.23
N HIS A 65 -7.20 -4.90 -23.51
CA HIS A 65 -8.27 -5.55 -24.27
C HIS A 65 -8.44 -5.07 -25.73
N GLN A 66 -7.55 -4.22 -26.24
CA GLN A 66 -7.57 -3.77 -27.64
C GLN A 66 -6.43 -4.40 -28.44
N SER A 67 -6.49 -5.72 -28.65
CA SER A 67 -5.68 -6.42 -29.67
C SER A 67 -6.35 -7.72 -30.04
N SER A 68 -7.53 -7.66 -30.65
CA SER A 68 -8.06 -8.69 -31.56
C SER A 68 -9.41 -8.22 -32.13
N SER A 69 -9.36 -7.60 -33.30
CA SER A 69 -10.35 -7.73 -34.40
C SER A 69 -9.78 -7.08 -35.65
#